data_AF-A0A371JD78-F1
#
_entry.id   AF-A0A371JD78-F1
#
_cell.length_a   1.000
_cell.length_b   1.000
_cell.length_c   1.000
_cell.angle_alpha   90.00
_cell.angle_beta   90.00
_cell.angle_gamma   90.00
#
_symmetry.space_group_name_H-M   'P 1'
#
loop_
_entity.id
_entity.type
_entity.pdbx_description
1 polymer ?
#
loop_
_entity_poly.entity_id
_entity_poly.type
_entity_poly.pdbx_seq_one_letter_code
_entity_poly.pdbx_strand_id
1 'polypeptide(L)'
;MIEKRYNNSNLEELKKNKRFAVTHGSLAMKIALCIFIIINFVLKKSIYELILVFLSGSLFEEIYKYKYSKSKEDMIAIISLLIMVISIFVLYLIKDFD
;
A
#
# COMPACT_ATOMS: atom_id res chain seq x y z
N MET A 1 20.40 27.58 24.00
CA MET A 1 21.02 26.66 23.01
C MET A 1 20.71 25.18 23.27
N ILE A 2 20.48 24.78 24.53
CA ILE A 2 20.22 23.39 24.93
C ILE A 2 18.79 22.93 24.55
N GLU A 3 17.77 23.75 24.76
CA GLU A 3 16.38 23.44 24.34
C GLU A 3 16.25 23.15 22.85
N LYS A 4 16.99 23.86 22.00
CA LYS A 4 16.95 23.67 20.54
C LYS A 4 17.52 22.31 20.12
N ARG A 5 18.51 21.78 20.85
CA ARG A 5 19.05 20.43 20.61
C ARG A 5 18.09 19.36 21.10
N TYR A 6 17.49 19.57 22.27
CA TYR A 6 16.54 18.64 22.87
C TYR A 6 15.26 18.48 22.04
N ASN A 7 14.78 19.58 21.45
CA ASN A 7 13.60 19.54 20.57
C ASN A 7 13.90 18.84 19.24
N ASN A 8 15.11 18.99 18.69
CA ASN A 8 15.52 18.30 17.47
C ASN A 8 15.72 16.80 17.69
N SER A 9 16.30 16.37 18.81
CA SER A 9 16.47 14.94 19.11
C SER A 9 15.13 14.23 19.27
N ASN A 10 14.16 14.86 19.95
CA ASN A 10 12.78 14.34 20.03
C ASN A 10 12.09 14.26 18.66
N LEU A 11 12.34 15.23 17.78
CA LEU A 11 11.81 15.20 16.41
C LEU A 11 12.41 14.07 15.57
N GLU A 12 13.69 13.78 15.74
CA GLU A 12 14.36 12.68 15.05
C GLU A 12 13.90 11.31 15.57
N GLU A 13 13.73 11.14 16.88
CA GLU A 13 13.13 9.94 17.46
C GLU A 13 11.69 9.72 16.99
N LEU A 14 10.87 10.77 16.95
CA LEU A 14 9.50 10.70 16.43
C LEU A 14 9.46 10.32 14.93
N LYS A 15 10.39 10.85 14.11
CA LYS A 15 10.52 10.46 12.70
C LYS A 15 10.97 9.00 12.56
N LYS A 16 11.88 8.54 13.41
CA LYS A 16 12.41 7.17 13.39
C LYS A 16 11.35 6.16 13.80
N ASN A 17 10.61 6.44 14.88
CA ASN A 17 9.50 5.60 15.34
C ASN A 17 8.35 5.57 14.33
N LYS A 18 8.05 6.70 13.67
CA LYS A 18 7.07 6.74 12.57
C LYS A 18 7.51 5.92 11.35
N ARG A 19 8.78 6.01 10.93
CA ARG A 19 9.28 5.15 9.84
C ARG A 19 9.16 3.68 10.21
N PHE A 20 9.57 3.32 11.43
CA PHE A 20 9.47 1.96 11.93
C PHE A 20 8.01 1.45 11.89
N ALA A 21 7.05 2.24 12.37
CA ALA A 21 5.63 1.89 12.32
C ALA A 21 5.09 1.74 10.88
N VAL A 22 5.52 2.58 9.94
CA VAL A 22 5.18 2.45 8.51
C VAL A 22 5.75 1.16 7.93
N THR A 23 7.00 0.83 8.24
CA THR A 23 7.66 -0.38 7.72
C THR A 23 7.07 -1.67 8.31
N HIS A 24 6.76 -1.68 9.61
CA HIS A 24 6.12 -2.83 10.27
C HIS A 24 4.64 -2.98 9.90
N GLY A 25 3.92 -1.86 9.72
CA GLY A 25 2.56 -1.87 9.18
C GLY A 25 2.49 -2.43 7.77
N SER A 26 3.46 -2.07 6.92
CA SER A 26 3.60 -2.64 5.56
C SER A 26 3.88 -4.15 5.58
N LEU A 27 4.72 -4.62 6.50
CA LEU A 27 5.00 -6.06 6.61
C LEU A 27 3.75 -6.85 7.04
N ALA A 28 3.02 -6.37 8.04
CA ALA A 28 1.78 -7.00 8.50
C ALA A 28 0.71 -7.01 7.41
N MET A 29 0.59 -5.90 6.66
CA MET A 29 -0.33 -5.80 5.53
C MET A 29 0.03 -6.76 4.38
N LYS A 30 1.32 -6.92 4.09
CA LYS A 30 1.81 -7.91 3.10
C LYS A 30 1.52 -9.34 3.54
N ILE A 31 1.73 -9.66 4.82
CA ILE A 31 1.39 -10.97 5.37
C ILE A 31 -0.11 -11.23 5.28
N ALA A 32 -0.94 -10.24 5.64
CA ALA A 32 -2.39 -10.33 5.52
C ALA A 32 -2.85 -10.51 4.06
N LEU A 33 -2.25 -9.76 3.12
CA LEU A 33 -2.50 -9.90 1.68
C LEU A 33 -2.11 -11.29 1.18
N CYS A 34 -0.95 -11.82 1.58
CA CYS A 34 -0.54 -13.18 1.22
C CYS A 34 -1.52 -14.23 1.74
N ILE A 35 -1.95 -14.13 3.00
CA ILE A 35 -2.95 -15.04 3.59
C ILE A 35 -4.27 -14.92 2.81
N PHE A 36 -4.71 -13.71 2.49
CA PHE A 36 -5.94 -13.47 1.75
C PHE A 36 -5.86 -14.03 0.32
N ILE A 37 -4.72 -13.88 -0.36
CA ILE A 37 -4.46 -14.46 -1.68
C ILE A 37 -4.53 -15.99 -1.62
N ILE A 38 -3.91 -16.61 -0.62
CA ILE A 38 -3.95 -18.07 -0.42
C ILE A 38 -5.39 -18.55 -0.19
N ILE A 39 -6.16 -17.87 0.68
CA ILE A 39 -7.57 -18.21 0.94
C ILE A 39 -8.39 -18.10 -0.35
N ASN A 40 -8.27 -16.99 -1.09
CA ASN A 40 -9.03 -16.79 -2.32
C ASN A 40 -8.63 -17.78 -3.42
N PHE A 41 -7.34 -18.15 -3.50
CA PHE A 41 -6.87 -19.20 -4.39
C PHE A 41 -7.48 -20.57 -4.04
N VAL A 42 -7.54 -20.93 -2.75
CA VAL A 42 -8.22 -22.15 -2.27
C VAL A 42 -9.72 -22.12 -2.59
N LEU A 43 -10.34 -20.93 -2.50
CA LEU A 43 -11.75 -20.70 -2.88
C LEU A 43 -11.98 -20.64 -4.40
N LYS A 44 -10.95 -20.92 -5.22
CA LYS A 44 -10.99 -20.89 -6.70
C LYS A 44 -11.47 -19.55 -7.26
N LYS A 45 -11.16 -18.47 -6.55
CA LYS A 45 -11.42 -17.12 -7.02
C LYS A 45 -10.61 -16.85 -8.29
N SER A 46 -11.17 -16.02 -9.14
CA SER A 46 -10.60 -15.59 -10.41
C SER A 46 -9.21 -14.98 -10.18
N ILE A 47 -8.26 -15.26 -11.07
CA ILE A 47 -6.91 -14.67 -10.97
C ILE A 47 -6.96 -13.13 -10.98
N TYR A 48 -7.95 -12.56 -11.65
CA TYR A 48 -8.20 -11.13 -11.65
C TYR A 48 -8.65 -10.60 -10.27
N GLU A 49 -9.48 -11.35 -9.53
CA GLU A 49 -9.88 -10.98 -8.16
C GLU A 49 -8.66 -10.96 -7.23
N LEU A 50 -7.76 -11.94 -7.36
CA LEU A 50 -6.50 -11.99 -6.61
C LEU A 50 -5.60 -10.79 -6.90
N ILE A 51 -5.45 -10.44 -8.18
CA ILE A 51 -4.64 -9.27 -8.60
C ILE A 51 -5.27 -7.97 -8.09
N LEU A 52 -6.59 -7.81 -8.18
CA LEU A 52 -7.31 -6.63 -7.68
C LEU A 52 -7.10 -6.42 -6.18
N VAL A 53 -7.16 -7.49 -5.39
CA VAL A 53 -6.89 -7.41 -3.96
C VAL A 53 -5.46 -6.93 -3.70
N PHE A 54 -4.47 -7.54 -4.36
CA PHE A 54 -3.08 -7.15 -4.20
C PHE A 54 -2.83 -5.67 -4.55
N LEU A 55 -3.41 -5.21 -5.66
CA LEU A 55 -3.28 -3.82 -6.11
C LEU A 55 -3.99 -2.84 -5.18
N SER A 56 -5.17 -3.20 -4.66
CA SER A 56 -5.89 -2.37 -3.69
C SER A 56 -5.09 -2.17 -2.40
N GLY A 57 -4.41 -3.22 -1.93
CA GLY A 57 -3.52 -3.13 -0.78
C GLY A 57 -2.29 -2.26 -1.05
N SER A 58 -1.66 -2.42 -2.21
CA SER A 58 -0.53 -1.58 -2.63
C SER A 58 -0.94 -0.10 -2.76
N LEU A 59 -2.13 0.17 -3.29
CA LEU A 59 -2.68 1.52 -3.41
C LEU A 59 -2.85 2.17 -2.04
N PHE A 60 -3.34 1.41 -1.05
CA PHE A 60 -3.49 1.91 0.31
C PHE A 60 -2.14 2.23 0.96
N GLU A 61 -1.11 1.41 0.77
CA GLU A 61 0.25 1.71 1.25
C GLU A 61 0.78 3.01 0.64
N GLU A 62 0.63 3.23 -0.66
CA GLU A 62 1.12 4.43 -1.34
C GLU A 62 0.33 5.68 -0.94
N ILE A 63 -1.00 5.60 -0.78
CA ILE A 63 -1.82 6.68 -0.22
C ILE A 63 -1.37 7.04 1.19
N TYR A 64 -1.09 6.03 2.01
CA TYR A 64 -0.59 6.24 3.36
C TYR A 64 0.77 6.94 3.33
N LYS A 65 1.73 6.47 2.52
CA LYS A 65 3.03 7.12 2.33
C LYS A 65 2.88 8.56 1.87
N TYR A 66 2.06 8.82 0.85
CA TYR A 66 1.80 10.16 0.33
C TYR A 66 1.25 11.11 1.39
N LYS A 67 0.36 10.63 2.28
CA LYS A 67 -0.17 11.43 3.39
C LYS A 67 0.94 11.99 4.29
N TYR A 68 2.06 11.27 4.44
CA TYR A 68 3.19 11.70 5.26
C TYR A 68 4.29 12.42 4.48
N SER A 69 4.68 11.91 3.31
CA SER A 69 5.77 12.47 2.51
C SER A 69 5.34 13.72 1.75
N LYS A 70 4.08 13.76 1.31
CA LYS A 70 3.53 14.70 0.31
C LYS A 70 4.42 14.83 -0.93
N SER A 71 5.17 13.78 -1.28
CA SER A 71 6.10 13.79 -2.39
C SER A 71 5.34 13.68 -3.73
N LYS A 72 5.93 14.24 -4.79
CA LYS A 72 5.39 14.05 -6.15
C LYS A 72 5.52 12.60 -6.63
N GLU A 73 6.58 11.92 -6.19
CA GLU A 73 6.86 10.52 -6.55
C GLU A 73 5.77 9.58 -6.04
N ASP A 74 5.34 9.73 -4.78
CA ASP A 74 4.26 8.94 -4.19
C ASP A 74 2.93 9.21 -4.90
N MET A 75 2.69 10.47 -5.30
CA MET A 75 1.51 10.85 -6.10
C MET A 75 1.49 10.16 -7.47
N ILE A 76 2.64 10.10 -8.15
CA ILE A 76 2.79 9.38 -9.42
C ILE A 76 2.55 7.88 -9.21
N ALA A 77 3.11 7.29 -8.15
CA ALA A 77 2.91 5.87 -7.83
C ALA A 77 1.44 5.53 -7.61
N ILE A 78 0.70 6.39 -6.89
CA ILE A 78 -0.75 6.23 -6.68
C ILE A 78 -1.50 6.26 -8.02
N ILE A 79 -1.20 7.23 -8.89
CA ILE A 79 -1.86 7.36 -10.20
C ILE A 79 -1.58 6.12 -11.07
N SER A 80 -0.33 5.66 -11.12
CA SER A 80 0.05 4.46 -11.87
C SER A 80 -0.67 3.21 -11.35
N LEU A 81 -0.76 3.03 -10.03
CA LEU A 81 -1.51 1.93 -9.42
C LEU A 81 -3.01 2.02 -9.72
N LEU A 82 -3.59 3.22 -9.69
CA LEU A 82 -5.00 3.45 -10.06
C LEU A 82 -5.30 3.02 -11.50
N ILE A 83 -4.46 3.40 -12.45
CA ILE A 83 -4.59 2.98 -13.85
C ILE A 83 -4.55 1.45 -13.95
N MET A 84 -3.60 0.82 -13.25
CA MET A 84 -3.43 -0.64 -13.25
C MET A 84 -4.64 -1.36 -12.65
N VAL A 85 -5.21 -0.85 -11.55
CA VAL A 85 -6.47 -1.38 -10.96
C VAL A 85 -7.60 -1.32 -11.97
N ILE A 86 -7.78 -0.17 -12.64
CA ILE A 86 -8.85 0.01 -13.64
C ILE A 86 -8.66 -0.96 -14.81
N SER A 87 -7.44 -1.11 -15.33
CA SER A 87 -7.16 -2.04 -16.44
C SER A 87 -7.50 -3.49 -16.08
N ILE A 88 -7.09 -3.95 -14.88
CA ILE A 88 -7.40 -5.30 -14.42
C ILE A 88 -8.90 -5.46 -14.17
N PHE A 89 -9.57 -4.43 -13.66
CA PHE A 89 -11.02 -4.46 -13.45
C PHE A 89 -11.79 -4.57 -14.76
N VAL A 90 -11.37 -3.85 -15.81
CA VAL A 90 -11.95 -4.00 -17.16
C VAL A 90 -11.74 -5.41 -17.71
N LEU A 91 -10.52 -5.96 -17.58
CA LEU A 91 -10.25 -7.34 -18.00
C LEU A 91 -11.09 -8.36 -17.22
N TYR A 92 -11.30 -8.14 -15.92
CA TYR A 92 -12.16 -8.97 -15.08
C TYR A 92 -13.59 -8.97 -15.59
N LEU A 93 -14.14 -7.79 -15.89
CA LEU A 93 -15.50 -7.67 -16.43
C LEU A 93 -15.63 -8.36 -17.78
N ILE A 94 -14.67 -8.18 -18.70
CA ILE A 94 -14.69 -8.82 -20.02
C ILE A 94 -14.67 -10.36 -19.90
N LYS A 95 -13.91 -10.90 -18.94
CA LYS A 95 -13.84 -12.35 -18.69
C LYS A 95 -15.19 -12.97 -18.32
N ASP A 96 -16.08 -12.20 -17.69
CA ASP A 96 -17.40 -12.69 -17.29
C ASP A 96 -18.45 -12.55 -18.43
N PHE A 97 -18.07 -12.02 -19.60
CA PHE A 97 -18.91 -11.92 -20.81
C PHE A 97 -18.64 -12.99 -21.88
N ASP A 98 -17.57 -13.80 -21.75
CA ASP A 98 -17.28 -14.98 -22.58
C ASP A 98 -17.83 -16.27 -21.94
#